data_AF-A0A352JW09-F1
#
_entry.id   AF-A0A352JW09-F1
#
_cell.length_a   1.000
_cell.length_b   1.000
_cell.length_c   1.000
_cell.angle_alpha   90.00
_cell.angle_beta   90.00
_cell.angle_gamma   90.00
#
_symmetry.space_group_name_H-M   'P 1'
#
loop_
_entity.id
_entity.type
_entity.pdbx_description
1 polymer ?
#
loop_
_entity_poly.entity_id
_entity_poly.type
_entity_poly.pdbx_seq_one_letter_code
_entity_poly.pdbx_strand_id
1 'polypeptide(L)' 'MKGVLEQELHDHYPDSGDAMLETIYPQLYCPRCGSYEIGLRHFHGEQAVWGCRDCAVLFALEFPRQNRF' A
#
# COMPACT_ATOMS: atom_id res chain seq x y z
N MET A 1 44.90 16.98 -1.33
CA MET A 1 44.16 15.81 -1.81
C MET A 1 43.14 15.51 -0.71
N LYS A 2 41.93 16.09 -0.80
CA LYS A 2 40.73 15.43 -1.35
C LYS A 2 40.61 13.99 -0.81
N GLY A 3 39.65 13.62 0.00
CA GLY A 3 38.46 14.28 0.52
C GLY A 3 37.87 13.35 1.57
N VAL A 4 37.18 13.93 2.54
CA VAL A 4 36.35 13.23 3.52
C VAL A 4 35.43 12.27 2.76
N LEU A 5 35.56 10.97 3.05
CA LEU A 5 34.68 9.93 2.53
C LEU A 5 33.25 10.31 2.91
N GLU A 6 32.50 10.58 1.86
CA GLU A 6 31.15 11.10 1.86
C GLU A 6 30.25 10.18 2.68
N GLN A 7 29.49 10.81 3.56
CA GLN A 7 28.28 10.25 4.14
C GLN A 7 27.39 9.76 2.99
N GLU A 8 27.35 8.45 2.75
CA GLU A 8 26.23 7.80 2.10
C GLU A 8 25.06 7.89 3.08
N LEU A 9 24.44 9.07 3.08
CA LEU A 9 23.10 9.32 3.55
C LEU A 9 22.19 8.47 2.67
N HIS A 10 22.12 7.17 2.98
CA HIS A 10 21.01 6.33 2.58
C HIS A 10 19.79 6.98 3.21
N ASP A 11 19.15 7.80 2.39
CA ASP A 11 17.84 8.35 2.57
C ASP A 11 16.91 7.15 2.80
N HIS A 12 16.82 6.72 4.06
CA HIS A 12 15.76 5.88 4.56
C HIS A 12 14.50 6.73 4.48
N TYR A 13 13.99 6.94 3.27
CA TYR A 13 12.59 7.19 3.06
C TYR A 13 11.90 5.94 3.63
N PRO A 14 11.18 6.02 4.74
CA PRO A 14 10.32 4.91 5.08
C PRO A 14 9.36 4.77 3.90
N ASP A 15 9.26 3.55 3.41
CA ASP A 15 8.26 3.03 2.49
C ASP A 15 6.87 3.26 3.12
N SER A 16 6.47 4.53 3.21
CA SER A 16 5.39 5.02 4.07
C SER A 16 4.02 4.81 3.41
N GLY A 17 4.02 4.40 2.14
CA GLY A 17 2.82 4.05 1.39
C GLY A 17 2.20 2.76 1.88
N ASP A 18 3.00 1.71 2.07
CA ASP A 18 2.52 0.41 2.54
C ASP A 18 2.04 0.48 4.00
N ALA A 19 2.80 1.13 4.89
CA ALA A 19 2.43 1.23 6.31
C ALA A 19 1.10 1.98 6.54
N MET A 20 0.81 3.03 5.75
CA MET A 20 -0.51 3.70 5.83
C MET A 20 -1.64 2.81 5.32
N LEU A 21 -1.41 2.03 4.25
CA LEU A 21 -2.43 1.15 3.69
C LEU A 21 -2.75 -0.02 4.63
N GLU A 22 -1.74 -0.61 5.28
CA GLU A 22 -1.93 -1.65 6.30
C GLU A 22 -2.72 -1.15 7.50
N THR A 23 -2.56 0.13 7.86
CA THR A 23 -3.32 0.77 8.95
C THR A 23 -4.78 1.00 8.58
N ILE A 24 -5.06 1.36 7.33
CA ILE A 24 -6.41 1.68 6.85
C ILE A 24 -7.21 0.42 6.49
N TYR A 25 -6.52 -0.62 5.99
CA TYR A 25 -7.11 -1.90 5.63
C TYR A 25 -6.43 -3.05 6.40
N PRO A 26 -6.62 -3.13 7.74
CA PRO A 26 -6.08 -4.22 8.52
C PRO A 26 -6.74 -5.53 8.06
N GLN A 27 -5.93 -6.44 7.51
CA GLN A 27 -6.36 -7.72 6.93
C GLN A 27 -7.02 -7.61 5.55
N LEU A 28 -6.43 -6.82 4.66
CA LEU A 28 -6.84 -6.83 3.27
C LEU A 28 -6.50 -8.19 2.60
N TYR A 29 -7.50 -8.84 1.99
CA TYR A 29 -7.33 -10.10 1.26
C TYR A 29 -8.17 -10.11 -0.01
N CYS A 30 -7.83 -11.01 -0.93
CA CYS A 30 -8.58 -11.20 -2.16
C CYS A 30 -9.94 -11.88 -1.88
N PRO A 31 -11.08 -11.25 -2.20
CA PRO A 31 -12.40 -11.83 -1.93
C PRO A 31 -12.71 -13.08 -2.78
N ARG A 32 -11.92 -13.34 -3.83
CA ARG A 32 -12.11 -14.48 -4.74
C ARG A 32 -11.36 -15.73 -4.31
N CYS A 33 -10.10 -15.59 -3.88
CA CYS A 33 -9.23 -16.73 -3.57
C CYS A 33 -8.68 -16.73 -2.14
N GLY A 34 -8.93 -15.68 -1.34
CA GLY A 34 -8.42 -15.56 0.03
C GLY A 34 -6.94 -15.21 0.15
N SER A 35 -6.25 -14.93 -0.96
CA SER A 35 -4.83 -14.57 -0.94
C SER A 35 -4.58 -13.18 -0.35
N TYR A 36 -3.48 -13.04 0.38
CA TYR A 36 -2.95 -11.77 0.88
C TYR A 36 -1.94 -11.13 -0.09
N GLU A 37 -1.58 -11.81 -1.20
CA GLU A 37 -0.71 -11.27 -2.24
C GLU A 37 -1.50 -10.32 -3.14
N ILE A 38 -1.70 -9.11 -2.64
CA ILE A 38 -2.50 -8.06 -3.26
C ILE A 38 -1.70 -6.77 -3.38
N GLY A 39 -2.02 -5.95 -4.37
CA GLY A 39 -1.39 -4.65 -4.55
C GLY A 39 -2.37 -3.60 -5.05
N LEU A 40 -2.15 -2.36 -4.63
CA LEU A 40 -2.91 -1.21 -5.10
C LEU A 40 -2.64 -0.99 -6.60
N ARG A 41 -3.69 -0.94 -7.42
CA ARG A 41 -3.59 -0.73 -8.87
C ARG A 41 -3.95 0.67 -9.27
N HIS A 42 -5.00 1.20 -8.67
CA HIS A 42 -5.49 2.53 -8.96
C HIS A 42 -6.10 3.15 -7.72
N PHE A 43 -5.88 4.44 -7.53
CA PHE A 43 -6.52 5.21 -6.47
C PHE A 43 -7.14 6.45 -7.09
N HIS A 44 -8.46 6.60 -6.98
CA HIS A 44 -9.21 7.71 -7.55
C HIS A 44 -10.19 8.26 -6.52
N GLY A 45 -9.83 9.40 -5.92
CA GLY A 45 -10.67 10.07 -4.92
C GLY A 45 -10.83 9.22 -3.66
N GLU A 46 -12.02 8.63 -3.47
CA GLU A 46 -12.37 7.81 -2.30
C GLU A 46 -12.35 6.30 -2.59
N GLN A 47 -12.01 5.90 -3.82
CA GLN A 47 -12.02 4.50 -4.26
C GLN A 47 -10.60 4.00 -4.54
N ALA A 48 -10.21 2.92 -3.86
CA ALA A 48 -9.00 2.17 -4.16
C ALA A 48 -9.35 0.89 -4.91
N VAL A 49 -8.73 0.68 -6.08
CA VAL A 49 -8.80 -0.55 -6.85
C VAL A 49 -7.57 -1.39 -6.53
N TRP A 50 -7.82 -2.58 -6.04
CA TRP A 50 -6.81 -3.57 -5.66
C TRP A 50 -6.78 -4.70 -6.66
N GLY A 51 -5.60 -5.28 -6.86
CA GLY A 51 -5.42 -6.46 -7.69
C GLY A 51 -4.78 -7.60 -6.91
N CYS A 52 -5.36 -8.78 -7.01
CA CYS A 52 -4.76 -10.01 -6.49
C CYS A 52 -3.74 -10.56 -7.50
N ARG A 53 -2.54 -10.92 -7.02
CA ARG A 53 -1.49 -11.51 -7.85
C ARG A 53 -1.81 -12.94 -8.27
N ASP A 54 -2.42 -13.73 -7.38
CA ASP A 54 -2.63 -15.17 -7.61
C ASP A 54 -3.76 -15.48 -8.59
N CYS A 55 -4.88 -14.74 -8.51
CA CYS A 55 -6.05 -15.00 -9.35
C CYS A 55 -6.36 -13.87 -10.35
N ALA A 56 -5.49 -12.87 -10.42
CA ALA A 56 -5.57 -11.70 -11.30
C ALA A 56 -6.89 -10.92 -11.23
N VAL A 57 -7.68 -11.08 -10.15
CA VAL A 57 -8.94 -10.37 -9.98
C VAL A 57 -8.68 -8.94 -9.51
N LEU A 58 -9.49 -8.01 -10.02
CA LEU A 58 -9.56 -6.64 -9.55
C LEU A 58 -10.79 -6.45 -8.68
N PHE A 59 -10.65 -5.73 -7.59
CA PHE A 59 -11.76 -5.40 -6.69
C PHE A 59 -11.57 -4.01 -6.12
N ALA A 60 -12.67 -3.27 -6.00
CA ALA A 60 -12.68 -1.92 -5.46
C ALA A 60 -13.06 -1.96 -3.98
N LEU A 61 -12.38 -1.15 -3.18
CA LEU A 61 -12.74 -0.86 -1.81
C LEU A 61 -12.89 0.64 -1.64
N GLU A 62 -13.93 1.03 -0.94
CA GLU A 62 -14.10 2.40 -0.47
C GLU A 62 -13.19 2.59 0.75
N PHE A 63 -12.59 3.77 0.88
CA PHE A 63 -11.90 4.11 2.12
C PHE A 63 -12.93 4.10 3.26
N PRO A 64 -12.63 3.46 4.40
CA PRO A 64 -13.51 3.55 5.55
C PRO A 64 -13.59 5.03 5.94
N ARG A 65 -14.72 5.67 5.61
CA ARG A 65 -15.02 6.99 6.13
C ARG A 65 -15.04 6.82 7.64
N GLN A 66 -14.03 7.34 8.33
CA GLN A 66 -14.04 7.37 9.78
C GLN A 66 -15.26 8.19 10.19
N ASN A 67 -16.34 7.49 10.51
CA ASN A 67 -17.55 8.09 11.05
C ASN A 67 -17.18 8.51 12.47
N ARG A 68 -16.56 9.70 12.59
CA ARG A 68 -16.36 10.37 13.88
C ARG A 68 -17.75 10.58 14.48
N PHE A 69 -18.12 9.69 15.39
CA PHE A 69 -19.17 9.94 16.37
C PHE A 69 -18.61 10.74 17.54
#